data_AF-A0A0Q9M6G2-F1
#
_entry.id   AF-A0A0Q9M6G2-F1
#
_cell.length_a   1.000
_cell.length_b   1.000
_cell.length_c   1.000
_cell.angle_alpha   90.00
_cell.angle_beta   90.00
_cell.angle_gamma   90.00
#
_symmetry.space_group_name_H-M   'P 1'
#
loop_
_entity.id
_entity.type
_entity.pdbx_description
1 polymer ?
#
loop_
_entity_poly.entity_id
_entity_poly.type
_entity_poly.pdbx_seq_one_letter_code
_entity_poly.pdbx_strand_id
1 'polypeptide(L)'
;MGNILLITFYILTIITFFVIKRKLQMFETIFCWLIVLLLHGVYFMIITLNYQLLIPSPRLPDIILRIIYQQVITPIIVIWAMEQLIKIRGLLYKTLSICMFSIFHMVLKFCMQNLGIVQYSEQWRVSWSCLESILLLICTGVALLLYRLVMRKEGIPFESS
;
A
#
# COMPACT_ATOMS: atom_id res chain seq x y z
N MET A 1 15.06 28.65 -18.39
CA MET A 1 16.12 27.93 -17.65
C MET A 1 15.80 27.74 -16.16
N GLY A 2 15.33 28.76 -15.44
CA GLY A 2 14.99 28.64 -14.00
C GLY A 2 13.98 27.53 -13.66
N ASN A 3 12.92 27.37 -14.45
CA ASN A 3 11.90 26.33 -14.22
C ASN A 3 12.45 24.90 -14.37
N ILE A 4 13.41 24.68 -15.27
CA ILE A 4 14.01 23.36 -15.46
C ILE A 4 14.86 23.03 -14.24
N LEU A 5 15.74 23.94 -13.80
CA LEU A 5 16.54 23.78 -12.58
C LEU A 5 15.68 23.51 -11.33
N LEU A 6 14.54 24.19 -11.20
CA LEU A 6 13.63 24.02 -10.07
C LEU A 6 12.97 22.64 -10.08
N ILE A 7 12.56 22.16 -11.26
CA ILE A 7 12.02 20.81 -11.44
C ILE A 7 13.09 19.76 -11.16
N THR A 8 14.31 19.93 -11.69
CA THR A 8 15.40 18.97 -11.45
C THR A 8 15.78 18.93 -9.98
N PHE A 9 15.87 20.09 -9.31
CA PHE A 9 16.14 20.17 -7.88
C PHE A 9 15.02 19.53 -7.06
N TYR A 10 13.75 19.75 -7.41
CA TYR A 10 12.61 19.13 -6.75
C TYR A 10 12.61 17.60 -6.89
N ILE A 11 12.88 17.09 -8.11
CA ILE A 11 13.01 15.65 -8.37
C ILE A 11 14.20 15.06 -7.59
N LEU A 12 15.37 15.72 -7.62
CA LEU A 12 16.54 15.32 -6.84
C LEU A 12 16.25 15.32 -5.35
N THR A 13 15.53 16.32 -4.83
CA THR A 13 15.20 16.40 -3.41
C THR A 13 14.21 15.30 -3.01
N ILE A 14 13.23 14.98 -3.86
CA ILE A 14 12.33 13.83 -3.66
C ILE A 14 13.13 12.53 -3.64
N ILE A 15 13.98 12.28 -4.64
CA ILE A 15 14.79 11.07 -4.72
C ILE A 15 15.73 11.00 -3.50
N THR A 16 16.39 12.10 -3.15
CA THR A 16 17.30 12.18 -2.00
C THR A 16 16.56 11.98 -0.68
N PHE A 17 15.34 12.49 -0.55
CA PHE A 17 14.47 12.26 0.60
C PHE A 17 14.08 10.77 0.72
N PHE A 18 13.77 10.12 -0.41
CA PHE A 18 13.50 8.68 -0.46
C PHE A 18 14.76 7.83 -0.20
N VAL A 19 15.95 8.30 -0.57
CA VAL A 19 17.22 7.58 -0.41
C VAL A 19 17.80 7.72 1.00
N ILE A 20 17.75 8.90 1.63
CA ILE A 20 18.50 9.17 2.88
C ILE A 20 17.75 8.70 4.14
N LYS A 21 16.42 8.54 4.12
CA LYS A 21 15.64 8.25 5.34
C LYS A 21 14.87 6.92 5.36
N ARG A 22 14.93 6.13 4.29
CA ARG A 22 14.25 4.82 4.25
C ARG A 22 15.18 3.70 4.73
N LYS A 23 14.74 2.96 5.75
CA LYS A 23 15.37 1.69 6.15
C LYS A 23 15.03 0.54 5.20
N LEU A 24 14.04 0.73 4.33
CA LEU A 24 13.70 -0.18 3.24
C LEU A 24 14.58 0.19 2.04
N GLN A 25 15.34 -0.78 1.54
CA GLN A 25 16.12 -0.59 0.30
C GLN A 25 15.17 -0.25 -0.86
N MET A 26 15.66 0.47 -1.88
CA MET A 26 14.81 0.83 -3.03
C MET A 26 14.19 -0.40 -3.71
N PHE A 27 14.93 -1.50 -3.82
CA PHE A 27 14.40 -2.76 -4.36
C PHE A 27 13.28 -3.36 -3.51
N GLU A 28 13.42 -3.35 -2.17
CA GLU A 28 12.36 -3.82 -1.28
C GLU A 28 11.11 -2.92 -1.38
N THR A 29 11.31 -1.62 -1.57
CA THR A 29 10.21 -0.66 -1.76
C THR A 29 9.45 -0.93 -3.06
N ILE A 30 10.18 -1.11 -4.17
CA ILE A 30 9.58 -1.44 -5.49
C ILE A 30 8.87 -2.80 -5.42
N PHE A 31 9.48 -3.79 -4.78
CA PHE A 31 8.89 -5.12 -4.59
C PHE A 31 7.60 -5.06 -3.77
N CYS A 32 7.60 -4.35 -2.64
CA CYS A 32 6.40 -4.10 -1.84
C CYS A 32 5.31 -3.40 -2.66
N TRP A 33 5.69 -2.38 -3.45
CA TRP A 33 4.74 -1.67 -4.31
C TRP A 33 4.05 -2.63 -5.29
N LEU A 34 4.82 -3.46 -6.00
CA LEU A 34 4.31 -4.43 -6.97
C LEU A 34 3.40 -5.48 -6.31
N ILE A 35 3.78 -6.01 -5.14
CA ILE A 35 2.94 -6.96 -4.41
C ILE A 35 1.63 -6.34 -3.98
N VAL A 36 1.64 -5.10 -3.49
CA VAL A 36 0.40 -4.42 -3.08
C VAL A 36 -0.52 -4.22 -4.27
N LEU A 37 0.02 -3.79 -5.42
CA LEU A 37 -0.75 -3.68 -6.65
C LEU A 37 -1.36 -5.02 -7.07
N LEU A 38 -0.58 -6.10 -6.99
CA LEU A 38 -1.03 -7.45 -7.37
C LEU A 38 -2.10 -7.97 -6.41
N LEU A 39 -1.86 -7.92 -5.10
CA LEU A 39 -2.80 -8.38 -4.08
C LEU A 39 -4.11 -7.60 -4.12
N HIS A 40 -4.02 -6.27 -4.20
CA HIS A 40 -5.21 -5.43 -4.29
C HIS A 40 -5.92 -5.62 -5.64
N GLY A 41 -5.19 -5.86 -6.73
CA GLY A 41 -5.74 -6.20 -8.03
C GLY A 41 -6.50 -7.52 -8.03
N VAL A 42 -5.92 -8.57 -7.44
CA VAL A 42 -6.56 -9.90 -7.29
C VAL A 42 -7.77 -9.81 -6.38
N TYR A 43 -7.65 -9.14 -5.23
CA TYR A 43 -8.77 -8.94 -4.31
C TYR A 43 -9.91 -8.19 -5.00
N PHE A 44 -9.58 -7.11 -5.72
CA PHE A 44 -10.54 -6.37 -6.50
C PHE A 44 -11.22 -7.28 -7.52
N MET A 45 -10.46 -7.97 -8.36
CA MET A 45 -10.96 -8.89 -9.38
C MET A 45 -11.93 -9.93 -8.80
N ILE A 46 -11.60 -10.57 -7.68
CA ILE A 46 -12.48 -11.53 -7.00
C ILE A 46 -13.79 -10.86 -6.59
N ILE A 47 -13.75 -9.63 -6.07
CA ILE A 47 -14.93 -8.95 -5.54
C ILE A 47 -15.81 -8.33 -6.61
N THR A 48 -15.24 -7.73 -7.66
CA THR A 48 -16.01 -7.18 -8.77
C THR A 48 -16.53 -8.26 -9.69
N LEU A 49 -15.69 -9.20 -10.10
CA LEU A 49 -16.07 -10.18 -11.13
C LEU A 49 -16.82 -11.37 -10.55
N ASN A 50 -16.38 -11.93 -9.42
CA ASN A 50 -17.03 -13.14 -8.89
C ASN A 50 -18.26 -12.84 -8.03
N TYR A 51 -18.27 -11.72 -7.30
CA TYR A 51 -19.36 -11.41 -6.36
C TYR A 51 -20.21 -10.20 -6.77
N GLN A 52 -19.86 -9.47 -7.84
CA GLN A 52 -20.59 -8.27 -8.31
C GLN A 52 -20.86 -7.23 -7.22
N LEU A 53 -19.99 -7.14 -6.21
CA LEU A 53 -20.27 -6.38 -4.99
C LEU A 53 -19.99 -4.88 -5.13
N LEU A 54 -19.49 -4.44 -6.28
CA LEU A 54 -18.95 -3.11 -6.47
C LEU A 54 -19.53 -2.54 -7.76
N ILE A 55 -20.33 -1.48 -7.60
CA ILE A 55 -21.02 -0.82 -8.70
C ILE A 55 -20.07 0.26 -9.24
N PRO A 56 -19.68 0.19 -10.52
CA PRO A 56 -18.79 1.21 -11.11
C PRO A 56 -19.52 2.56 -11.16
N SER A 57 -18.84 3.63 -10.72
CA SER A 57 -19.38 4.98 -10.85
C SER A 57 -19.50 5.35 -12.34
N PRO A 58 -20.59 6.01 -12.76
CA PRO A 58 -20.76 6.50 -14.13
C PRO A 58 -19.88 7.72 -14.46
N ARG A 59 -19.26 8.35 -13.45
CA ARG A 59 -18.46 9.58 -13.64
C ARG A 59 -16.97 9.24 -13.81
N LEU A 60 -16.38 9.68 -14.92
CA LEU A 60 -14.93 9.61 -15.17
C LEU A 60 -14.04 10.10 -14.00
N PRO A 61 -14.30 11.25 -13.35
CA PRO A 61 -13.44 11.71 -12.24
C PRO A 61 -13.40 10.73 -11.08
N ASP A 62 -14.50 10.02 -10.79
CA ASP A 62 -14.56 9.04 -9.70
C ASP A 62 -13.73 7.80 -10.03
N ILE A 63 -13.73 7.38 -11.30
CA ILE A 63 -12.90 6.28 -11.80
C ILE A 63 -11.41 6.64 -11.66
N ILE A 64 -11.03 7.87 -12.01
CA ILE A 64 -9.63 8.33 -11.88
C ILE A 64 -9.22 8.38 -10.40
N LEU A 65 -10.05 8.97 -9.53
CA LEU A 65 -9.79 9.01 -8.08
C LEU A 65 -9.61 7.62 -7.50
N ARG A 66 -10.42 6.67 -7.93
CA ARG A 66 -10.31 5.28 -7.54
C ARG A 66 -9.01 4.64 -8.01
N ILE A 67 -8.60 4.87 -9.26
CA ILE A 67 -7.33 4.36 -9.80
C ILE A 67 -6.15 4.95 -9.00
N ILE A 68 -6.17 6.26 -8.71
CA ILE A 68 -5.13 6.90 -7.89
C ILE A 68 -5.10 6.30 -6.49
N TYR A 69 -6.27 6.08 -5.88
CA TYR A 69 -6.36 5.45 -4.58
C TYR A 69 -5.71 4.05 -4.59
N GLN A 70 -6.13 3.21 -5.54
CA GLN A 70 -5.68 1.83 -5.64
C GLN A 70 -4.20 1.71 -6.05
N GLN A 71 -3.73 2.53 -6.99
CA GLN A 71 -2.39 2.40 -7.56
C GLN A 71 -1.32 3.23 -6.87
N VAL A 72 -1.69 4.26 -6.10
CA VAL A 72 -0.74 5.19 -5.49
C VAL A 72 -0.93 5.25 -3.98
N ILE A 73 -2.12 5.59 -3.52
CA ILE A 73 -2.37 5.84 -2.08
C ILE A 73 -2.19 4.55 -1.28
N THR A 74 -2.82 3.45 -1.70
CA THR A 74 -2.74 2.17 -0.99
C THR A 74 -1.31 1.63 -0.90
N PRO A 75 -0.50 1.56 -1.99
CA PRO A 75 0.91 1.20 -1.90
C PRO A 75 1.72 2.09 -0.95
N ILE A 76 1.52 3.42 -0.97
CA ILE A 76 2.21 4.34 -0.05
C ILE A 76 1.93 4.00 1.41
N ILE A 77 0.66 3.76 1.75
CA ILE A 77 0.23 3.40 3.11
C ILE A 77 0.87 2.10 3.55
N VAL A 78 0.83 1.07 2.70
CA VAL A 78 1.39 -0.24 3.02
C VAL A 78 2.91 -0.16 3.18
N ILE A 79 3.61 0.59 2.32
CA ILE A 79 5.05 0.76 2.45
C ILE A 79 5.40 1.48 3.76
N TRP A 80 4.67 2.53 4.13
CA TRP A 80 4.84 3.17 5.44
C TRP A 80 4.58 2.20 6.60
N ALA A 81 3.56 1.35 6.49
CA ALA A 81 3.31 0.31 7.48
C ALA A 81 4.49 -0.65 7.60
N MET A 82 5.03 -1.12 6.47
CA MET A 82 6.21 -2.02 6.44
C MET A 82 7.45 -1.34 7.03
N GLU A 83 7.69 -0.06 6.71
CA GLU A 83 8.79 0.72 7.30
C GLU A 83 8.69 0.78 8.83
N GLN A 84 7.50 1.03 9.37
CA GLN A 84 7.31 1.09 10.82
C GLN A 84 7.45 -0.30 11.46
N LEU A 85 6.96 -1.35 10.79
CA LEU A 85 7.10 -2.72 11.29
C LEU A 85 8.55 -3.20 11.40
N ILE A 86 9.43 -2.67 10.53
CA ILE A 86 10.87 -2.95 10.59
C ILE A 86 11.53 -2.17 11.73
N LYS A 87 11.13 -0.92 11.97
CA LYS A 87 11.72 -0.05 13.01
C LYS A 87 11.37 -0.49 14.42
N ILE A 88 10.15 -0.93 14.64
CA ILE A 88 9.60 -1.22 15.97
C ILE A 88 10.11 -2.59 16.48
N ARG A 89 10.67 -2.60 17.69
CA ARG A 89 11.02 -3.84 18.42
C ARG A 89 9.85 -4.25 19.33
N GLY A 90 9.56 -5.56 19.38
CA GLY A 90 8.48 -6.14 20.20
C GLY A 90 7.22 -6.48 19.41
N LEU A 91 6.64 -7.66 19.69
CA LEU A 91 5.46 -8.19 18.97
C LEU A 91 4.23 -7.31 19.17
N LEU A 92 3.99 -6.84 20.40
CA LEU A 92 2.83 -6.03 20.78
C LEU A 92 2.76 -4.69 20.02
N TYR A 93 3.90 -4.00 19.91
CA TYR A 93 3.98 -2.75 19.15
C TYR A 93 3.87 -2.97 17.65
N LYS A 94 4.33 -4.12 17.13
CA LYS A 94 4.12 -4.51 15.72
C LYS A 94 2.65 -4.75 15.41
N THR A 95 1.94 -5.49 16.26
CA THR A 95 0.50 -5.71 16.09
C THR A 95 -0.27 -4.40 16.16
N LEU A 96 0.09 -3.51 17.10
CA LEU A 96 -0.54 -2.19 17.21
C LEU A 96 -0.31 -1.33 15.95
N SER A 97 0.89 -1.37 15.38
CA SER A 97 1.20 -0.68 14.12
C SER A 97 0.34 -1.21 12.97
N ILE A 98 0.21 -2.54 12.81
CA ILE A 98 -0.67 -3.14 11.80
C ILE A 98 -2.11 -2.68 11.99
N CYS A 99 -2.62 -2.70 13.22
CA CYS A 99 -3.97 -2.22 13.51
C CYS A 99 -4.13 -0.74 13.15
N MET A 100 -3.17 0.11 13.50
CA MET A 100 -3.23 1.55 13.19
C MET A 100 -3.28 1.82 11.68
N PHE A 101 -2.39 1.19 10.90
CA PHE A 101 -2.40 1.35 9.44
C PHE A 101 -3.63 0.71 8.79
N SER A 102 -4.16 -0.39 9.36
CA SER A 102 -5.43 -0.98 8.91
C SER A 102 -6.60 -0.04 9.13
N ILE A 103 -6.68 0.60 10.32
CA ILE A 103 -7.70 1.60 10.64
C ILE A 103 -7.57 2.79 9.70
N PHE A 104 -6.36 3.30 9.47
CA PHE A 104 -6.12 4.42 8.56
C PHE A 104 -6.60 4.10 7.13
N HIS A 105 -6.26 2.90 6.63
CA HIS A 105 -6.71 2.44 5.32
C HIS A 105 -8.24 2.30 5.24
N MET A 106 -8.87 1.78 6.31
CA MET A 106 -10.32 1.66 6.41
C MET A 106 -11.02 3.02 6.43
N VAL A 107 -10.50 3.99 7.18
CA VAL A 107 -11.05 5.37 7.23
C VAL A 107 -11.01 5.99 5.83
N LEU A 108 -9.91 5.82 5.09
CA LEU A 108 -9.83 6.30 3.71
C LEU A 108 -10.85 5.64 2.78
N LYS A 109 -11.09 4.34 2.91
CA LYS A 109 -12.16 3.66 2.16
C LYS A 109 -13.54 4.21 2.49
N PHE A 110 -13.80 4.46 3.77
CA PHE A 110 -15.06 5.02 4.20
C PHE A 110 -15.25 6.46 3.67
N CYS A 111 -14.19 7.27 3.65
CA CYS A 111 -14.22 8.57 3.00
C CYS A 111 -14.54 8.45 1.49
N MET A 112 -13.91 7.53 0.77
CA MET A 112 -14.18 7.31 -0.66
C MET A 112 -15.63 6.84 -0.90
N GLN A 113 -16.17 6.03 0.01
CA GLN A 113 -17.57 5.61 -0.04
C GLN A 113 -18.53 6.79 0.20
N ASN A 114 -18.29 7.62 1.21
CA ASN A 114 -19.11 8.79 1.51
C ASN A 114 -19.08 9.84 0.42
N LEU A 115 -17.97 9.96 -0.30
CA LEU A 115 -17.85 10.82 -1.49
C LEU A 115 -18.56 10.25 -2.72
N GLY A 116 -19.15 9.05 -2.64
CA GLY A 116 -19.84 8.38 -3.74
C GLY A 116 -18.91 7.81 -4.82
N ILE A 117 -17.59 7.82 -4.57
CA ILE A 117 -16.57 7.35 -5.51
C ILE A 117 -16.59 5.82 -5.63
N VAL A 118 -16.87 5.14 -4.51
CA VAL A 118 -17.03 3.68 -4.44
C VAL A 118 -18.41 3.36 -3.89
N GLN A 119 -19.25 2.78 -4.73
CA GLN A 119 -20.56 2.28 -4.33
C GLN A 119 -20.49 0.76 -4.17
N TYR A 120 -20.76 0.30 -2.95
CA TYR A 120 -20.87 -1.12 -2.65
C TYR A 120 -22.32 -1.57 -2.79
N SER A 121 -22.52 -2.81 -3.25
CA SER A 121 -23.84 -3.45 -3.25
C SER A 121 -24.37 -3.61 -1.82
N GLU A 122 -25.68 -3.80 -1.67
CA GLU A 122 -26.32 -4.03 -0.37
C GLU A 122 -25.80 -5.26 0.37
N GLN A 123 -25.18 -6.21 -0.35
CA GLN A 123 -24.60 -7.41 0.23
C GLN A 123 -23.21 -7.19 0.85
N TRP A 124 -22.63 -5.99 0.68
CA TRP A 124 -21.31 -5.68 1.21
C TRP A 124 -21.33 -5.51 2.72
N ARG A 125 -20.58 -6.36 3.41
CA ARG A 125 -20.38 -6.25 4.85
C ARG A 125 -19.12 -5.44 5.13
N VAL A 126 -19.21 -4.48 6.05
CA VAL A 126 -18.05 -3.66 6.49
C VAL A 126 -16.88 -4.53 6.98
N SER A 127 -17.17 -5.71 7.52
CA SER A 127 -16.17 -6.71 7.90
C SER A 127 -15.24 -7.12 6.76
N TRP A 128 -15.71 -7.11 5.51
CA TRP A 128 -14.89 -7.45 4.34
C TRP A 128 -13.84 -6.38 4.04
N SER A 129 -14.19 -5.09 4.17
CA SER A 129 -13.22 -3.98 4.06
C SER A 129 -12.12 -4.04 5.12
N CYS A 130 -12.48 -4.50 6.34
CA CYS A 130 -11.53 -4.69 7.43
C CYS A 130 -10.59 -5.87 7.14
N LEU A 131 -11.16 -7.02 6.76
CA LEU A 131 -10.39 -8.22 6.38
C LEU A 131 -9.42 -7.94 5.24
N GLU A 132 -9.85 -7.20 4.22
CA GLU A 132 -8.99 -6.79 3.11
C GLU A 132 -7.76 -6.04 3.59
N SER A 133 -7.96 -5.04 4.44
CA SER A 133 -6.87 -4.16 4.89
C SER A 133 -5.85 -4.94 5.72
N ILE A 134 -6.33 -5.84 6.58
CA ILE A 134 -5.50 -6.72 7.40
C ILE A 134 -4.76 -7.74 6.52
N LEU A 135 -5.48 -8.42 5.61
CA LEU A 135 -4.89 -9.40 4.69
C LEU A 135 -3.82 -8.76 3.81
N LEU A 136 -4.08 -7.56 3.29
CA LEU A 136 -3.12 -6.82 2.45
C LEU A 136 -1.80 -6.59 3.19
N LEU A 137 -1.87 -6.10 4.44
CA LEU A 137 -0.68 -5.85 5.26
C LEU A 137 0.05 -7.15 5.64
N ILE A 138 -0.69 -8.20 6.03
CA ILE A 138 -0.10 -9.49 6.40
C ILE A 138 0.57 -10.15 5.20
N CYS A 139 -0.13 -10.27 4.07
CA CYS A 139 0.39 -10.88 2.86
C CYS A 139 1.63 -10.13 2.33
N THR A 140 1.59 -8.78 2.33
CA THR A 140 2.76 -7.98 1.94
C THR A 140 3.93 -8.18 2.90
N GLY A 141 3.67 -8.21 4.21
CA GLY A 141 4.69 -8.47 5.22
C GLY A 141 5.34 -9.85 5.09
N VAL A 142 4.54 -10.89 4.87
CA VAL A 142 5.03 -12.26 4.64
C VAL A 142 5.84 -12.32 3.35
N ALA A 143 5.37 -11.71 2.26
CA ALA A 143 6.09 -11.67 1.00
C ALA A 143 7.43 -10.93 1.11
N LEU A 144 7.49 -9.82 1.85
CA LEU A 144 8.73 -9.11 2.14
C LEU A 144 9.71 -9.96 2.96
N LEU A 145 9.22 -10.73 3.94
CA LEU A 145 10.05 -11.67 4.70
C LEU A 145 10.62 -12.77 3.81
N LEU A 146 9.79 -13.35 2.92
CA LEU A 146 10.23 -14.36 1.95
C LEU A 146 11.28 -13.79 0.99
N TYR A 147 11.06 -12.58 0.47
CA TYR A 147 12.04 -11.89 -0.36
C TYR A 147 13.38 -11.73 0.35
N ARG A 148 13.38 -11.28 1.60
CA ARG A 148 14.61 -11.19 2.41
C ARG A 148 15.29 -12.53 2.63
N LEU A 149 14.52 -13.60 2.83
CA LEU A 149 15.07 -14.95 2.99
C LEU A 149 15.74 -15.44 1.70
N VAL A 150 15.16 -15.17 0.54
CA VAL A 150 15.73 -15.53 -0.77
C VAL A 150 17.01 -14.73 -1.03
N MET A 151 16.96 -13.40 -0.87
CA MET A 151 18.11 -12.52 -1.10
C MET A 151 19.30 -12.82 -0.17
N ARG A 152 19.02 -13.28 1.07
CA ARG A 152 20.08 -13.74 1.99
C ARG A 152 20.76 -15.03 1.52
N LYS A 153 20.04 -15.93 0.87
CA LYS A 153 20.62 -17.18 0.32
C LYS A 153 21.55 -16.89 -0.86
N GLU A 154 21.31 -15.81 -1.60
CA GLU A 154 22.15 -15.38 -2.73
C GLU A 154 23.41 -14.61 -2.31
N GLY A 155 23.67 -14.47 -1.00
CA GLY A 155 24.92 -13.92 -0.49
C GLY A 155 25.07 -12.40 -0.64
N ILE A 156 24.00 -11.66 -0.93
CA ILE A 156 24.01 -10.19 -0.88
C ILE A 156 24.02 -9.80 0.61
N PRO A 157 25.14 -9.27 1.15
CA PRO A 157 25.20 -8.91 2.56
C PRO A 157 24.23 -7.75 2.82
N PHE A 158 23.20 -8.03 3.61
CA PHE A 158 22.39 -6.97 4.21
C PHE A 158 23.23 -6.26 5.27
N GLU A 159 23.73 -5.07 4.96
CA GLU A 159 24.29 -4.18 5.99
C GLU A 159 23.18 -3.88 7.01
N SER A 160 23.31 -4.49 8.18
CA SER A 160 22.43 -4.26 9.32
C SER A 160 22.61 -2.84 9.82
N SER A 161 21.58 -2.00 9.69
CA SER A 161 21.50 -0.65 10.26
C SER A 161 20.30 -0.45 11.20
#